data_AF-A0A1C5ZC94-F1
#
_entry.id   AF-A0A1C5ZC94-F1
#
_cell.length_a   1.000
_cell.length_b   1.000
_cell.length_c   1.000
_cell.angle_alpha   90.00
_cell.angle_beta   90.00
_cell.angle_gamma   90.00
#
_symmetry.space_group_name_H-M   'P 1'
#
loop_
_entity.id
_entity.type
_entity.pdbx_description
1 polymer ?
#
loop_
_entity_poly.entity_id
_entity_poly.type
_entity_poly.pdbx_seq_one_letter_code
_entity_poly.pdbx_strand_id
1 'polypeptide(L)'
;MEKDKNYKGMVSEVDPIAIRKLYYEYRMTNQEISDMTWETKANINKILNQGIKYYNPWIEHHLTEQLHQVFEDMLKKHIFNETSADLSTCYLIKNNLTGKICFIWYDADSVHCLFDEDISLDLKTLAHGEHMDIYNELDYKVLEISETDSILKEPHIALNQISKKLFTKASRVRKMSSAEYANFLGFKGYLTERDTNRDSKIINFLEEHTIDGLVYLSSSPENQWIRNYASRCGMSLEDFLDYYGYKKSKYDYNYVSQRKNEKYKNELKKYIVENPNTVYISSQEPIYQTLYNIAQQNNMTLDDYIQLLGYTRSKGRNSLIELSEEINKILSVENEKIEKKISSDEKIKRNHLLINRLKEFYSYECQLCTENQKMIIQKEDGTKYVEVHHIKNLSEEYDEEGTLDRLNNLIVVCPNHHKMLHYHNGGYRKIEKTNNVLAFTNESSDIIPIVHNKHLTSNE
;
A
#
# COMPACT_ATOMS: atom_id res chain seq x y z
N MET A 1 38.31 35.53 -33.56
CA MET A 1 37.55 36.80 -33.50
C MET A 1 36.10 36.43 -33.32
N GLU A 2 35.66 36.56 -32.07
CA GLU A 2 34.27 36.41 -31.66
C GLU A 2 33.35 37.26 -32.55
N LYS A 3 32.23 36.66 -32.94
CA LYS A 3 30.96 37.39 -32.98
C LYS A 3 29.95 36.56 -32.23
N ASP A 4 30.07 36.61 -30.90
CA ASP A 4 28.92 36.55 -30.03
C ASP A 4 27.85 37.51 -30.57
N LYS A 5 26.76 36.94 -31.06
CA LYS A 5 25.52 37.67 -31.23
C LYS A 5 24.51 37.03 -30.29
N ASN A 6 24.60 37.46 -29.04
CA ASN A 6 23.53 37.39 -28.07
C ASN A 6 22.25 37.93 -28.70
N TYR A 7 21.23 37.09 -28.86
CA TYR A 7 19.86 37.55 -29.07
C TYR A 7 19.09 37.30 -27.78
N LYS A 8 18.87 38.39 -27.05
CA LYS A 8 17.86 38.49 -26.00
C LYS A 8 16.51 38.61 -26.69
N GLY A 9 15.59 37.68 -26.41
CA GLY A 9 14.18 37.93 -26.67
C GLY A 9 13.78 39.18 -25.88
N MET A 10 13.40 40.25 -26.59
CA MET A 10 12.59 41.30 -25.96
C MET A 10 11.13 40.90 -26.14
N VAL A 11 10.35 41.20 -25.11
CA VAL A 11 8.92 40.95 -24.85
C VAL A 11 7.97 41.59 -25.90
N SER A 12 8.33 41.68 -27.19
CA SER A 12 7.53 42.39 -28.21
C SER A 12 7.39 41.71 -29.57
N GLU A 13 7.81 40.45 -29.75
CA GLU A 13 7.68 39.73 -31.03
C GLU A 13 7.05 38.35 -30.83
N VAL A 14 5.77 38.36 -30.49
CA VAL A 14 4.95 37.16 -30.37
C VAL A 14 4.74 36.54 -31.75
N ASP A 15 5.15 35.29 -31.94
CA ASP A 15 4.96 34.55 -33.20
C ASP A 15 3.48 34.19 -33.42
N PRO A 16 2.81 34.83 -34.40
CA PRO A 16 1.40 34.56 -34.68
C PRO A 16 1.16 33.13 -35.18
N ILE A 17 2.15 32.54 -35.86
CA ILE A 17 2.08 31.19 -36.44
C ILE A 17 2.18 30.17 -35.31
N ALA A 18 3.19 30.30 -34.44
CA ALA A 18 3.35 29.42 -33.29
C ALA A 18 2.13 29.48 -32.36
N ILE A 19 1.63 30.67 -32.03
CA ILE A 19 0.42 30.83 -31.20
C ILE A 19 -0.79 30.13 -31.82
N ARG A 20 -0.99 30.28 -33.13
CA ARG A 20 -2.09 29.63 -33.81
C ARG A 20 -1.95 28.11 -33.81
N LYS A 21 -0.73 27.57 -34.02
CA LYS A 21 -0.48 26.13 -33.90
C LYS A 21 -0.77 25.65 -32.48
N LEU A 22 -0.24 26.32 -31.46
CA LEU A 22 -0.47 25.97 -30.06
C LEU A 22 -1.96 25.96 -29.69
N TYR A 23 -2.72 26.96 -30.14
CA TYR A 23 -4.15 27.07 -29.85
C TYR A 23 -5.01 26.08 -30.65
N TYR A 24 -4.85 26.04 -31.98
CA TYR A 24 -5.73 25.26 -32.86
C TYR A 24 -5.32 23.79 -32.98
N GLU A 25 -4.02 23.49 -32.97
CA GLU A 25 -3.51 22.12 -33.13
C GLU A 25 -3.24 21.46 -31.77
N TYR A 26 -2.52 22.12 -30.88
CA TYR A 26 -2.14 21.56 -29.56
C TYR A 26 -3.08 21.93 -28.42
N ARG A 27 -4.21 22.57 -28.76
CA ARG A 27 -5.36 22.83 -27.87
C ARG A 27 -5.01 23.60 -26.59
N MET A 28 -3.96 24.42 -26.61
CA MET A 28 -3.68 25.33 -25.52
C MET A 28 -4.79 26.38 -25.42
N THR A 29 -5.15 26.73 -24.19
CA THR A 29 -6.13 27.77 -23.92
C THR A 29 -5.51 29.16 -24.08
N ASN A 30 -6.36 30.16 -24.32
CA ASN A 30 -5.95 31.56 -24.31
C ASN A 30 -5.28 31.98 -23.00
N GLN A 31 -5.64 31.35 -21.87
CA GLN A 31 -5.04 31.62 -20.58
C GLN A 31 -3.61 31.08 -20.54
N GLU A 32 -3.41 29.81 -20.89
CA GLU A 32 -2.07 29.19 -20.89
C GLU A 32 -1.09 29.94 -21.80
N ILE A 33 -1.54 30.35 -22.98
CA ILE A 33 -0.69 31.13 -23.91
C ILE A 33 -0.39 32.52 -23.32
N SER A 34 -1.39 33.19 -22.74
CA SER A 34 -1.25 34.50 -22.10
C SER A 34 -0.28 34.47 -20.92
N ASP A 35 -0.35 33.43 -20.09
CA ASP A 35 0.55 33.25 -18.94
C ASP A 35 1.99 32.99 -19.38
N MET A 36 2.17 32.22 -20.46
CA MET A 36 3.48 31.88 -21.01
C MET A 36 4.17 33.07 -21.71
N THR A 37 3.42 33.92 -22.41
CA THR A 37 4.02 35.01 -23.22
C THR A 37 3.99 36.38 -22.56
N TRP A 38 3.51 36.48 -21.31
CA TRP A 38 3.21 37.74 -20.58
C TRP A 38 2.28 38.71 -21.33
N GLU A 39 1.58 38.22 -22.34
CA GLU A 39 0.64 39.01 -23.12
C GLU A 39 -0.74 39.00 -22.49
N THR A 40 -1.54 40.02 -22.81
CA THR A 40 -2.94 40.02 -22.39
C THR A 40 -3.75 39.03 -23.23
N LYS A 41 -4.73 38.35 -22.62
CA LYS A 41 -5.73 37.53 -23.35
C LYS A 41 -6.40 38.27 -24.51
N ALA A 42 -6.60 39.58 -24.37
CA ALA A 42 -7.18 40.40 -25.43
C ALA A 42 -6.24 40.49 -26.65
N ASN A 43 -4.94 40.64 -26.41
CA ASN A 43 -3.93 40.63 -27.47
C ASN A 43 -3.81 39.24 -28.12
N ILE A 44 -3.76 38.16 -27.33
CA ILE A 44 -3.77 36.78 -27.86
C ILE A 44 -4.99 36.55 -28.77
N ASN A 45 -6.19 36.92 -28.32
CA ASN A 45 -7.40 36.82 -29.15
C ASN A 45 -7.32 37.67 -30.43
N LYS A 46 -6.69 38.85 -30.38
CA LYS A 46 -6.46 39.68 -31.56
C LYS A 46 -5.55 38.96 -32.56
N ILE A 47 -4.48 38.33 -32.09
CA ILE A 47 -3.55 37.54 -32.91
C ILE A 47 -4.28 36.38 -33.59
N LEU A 48 -5.08 35.62 -32.82
CA LEU A 48 -5.86 34.48 -33.33
C LEU A 48 -6.89 34.89 -34.40
N ASN A 49 -7.56 36.04 -34.22
CA ASN A 49 -8.65 36.48 -35.10
C ASN A 49 -8.19 37.30 -36.31
N GLN A 50 -7.20 38.18 -36.14
CA GLN A 50 -6.85 39.18 -37.16
C GLN A 50 -5.66 38.78 -38.03
N GLY A 51 -4.76 37.91 -37.53
CA GLY A 51 -3.44 37.68 -38.13
C GLY A 51 -2.56 38.94 -38.11
N ILE A 52 -1.26 38.80 -37.87
CA ILE A 52 -0.34 39.97 -37.86
C ILE A 52 0.34 40.12 -39.24
N LYS A 53 0.56 41.38 -39.65
CA LYS A 53 1.15 41.79 -40.95
C LYS A 53 2.69 41.69 -41.04
N TYR A 54 3.39 41.55 -39.92
CA TYR A 54 4.87 41.51 -39.85
C TYR A 54 5.29 40.43 -38.86
N TYR A 55 6.35 39.70 -39.21
CA TYR A 55 6.88 38.60 -38.42
C TYR A 55 8.39 38.51 -38.59
N ASN A 56 9.11 38.39 -37.48
CA ASN A 56 10.45 37.82 -37.46
C ASN A 56 10.29 36.33 -37.17
N PRO A 57 10.67 35.44 -38.10
CA PRO A 57 10.80 34.01 -37.85
C PRO A 57 11.52 33.72 -36.55
N TRP A 58 10.87 32.95 -35.67
CA TRP A 58 11.56 32.21 -34.64
C TRP A 58 12.61 31.34 -35.36
N ILE A 59 13.88 31.65 -35.15
CA ILE A 59 14.99 30.96 -35.80
C ILE A 59 15.15 29.59 -35.11
N GLU A 60 15.36 28.55 -35.93
CA GLU A 60 15.62 27.18 -35.46
C GLU A 60 16.69 27.16 -34.36
N HIS A 61 16.27 26.84 -33.14
CA HIS A 61 17.17 26.43 -32.08
C HIS A 61 17.27 24.90 -32.12
N HIS A 62 18.48 24.39 -32.30
CA HIS A 62 18.74 22.98 -32.05
C HIS A 62 18.55 22.71 -30.55
N LEU A 63 17.80 21.64 -30.24
CA LEU A 63 17.62 21.15 -28.88
C LEU A 63 19.00 20.87 -28.27
N THR A 64 19.34 21.54 -27.18
CA THR A 64 20.59 21.27 -26.45
C THR A 64 20.51 19.87 -25.83
N GLU A 65 21.65 19.25 -25.56
CA GLU A 65 21.70 17.95 -24.87
C GLU A 65 20.96 17.98 -23.53
N GLN A 66 21.05 19.10 -22.80
CA GLN A 66 20.31 19.31 -21.56
C GLN A 66 18.78 19.34 -21.78
N LEU A 67 18.30 20.07 -22.78
CA LEU A 67 16.86 20.14 -23.09
C LEU A 67 16.33 18.82 -23.63
N HIS A 68 17.15 18.07 -24.37
CA HIS A 68 16.83 16.71 -24.80
C HIS A 68 16.62 15.80 -23.59
N GLN A 69 17.54 15.82 -22.63
CA GLN A 69 17.39 15.01 -21.41
C GLN A 69 16.17 15.39 -20.58
N VAL A 70 15.87 16.68 -20.40
CA VAL A 70 14.67 17.14 -19.70
C VAL A 70 13.41 16.61 -20.39
N PHE A 71 13.35 16.74 -21.71
CA PHE A 71 12.20 16.27 -22.46
C PHE A 71 12.05 14.74 -22.39
N GLU A 72 13.14 14.00 -22.53
CA GLU A 72 13.15 12.55 -22.39
C GLU A 72 12.69 12.09 -20.99
N ASP A 73 13.16 12.76 -19.94
CA ASP A 73 12.76 12.50 -18.56
C ASP A 73 11.27 12.75 -18.33
N MET A 74 10.76 13.89 -18.81
CA MET A 74 9.34 14.22 -18.72
C MET A 74 8.48 13.19 -19.45
N LEU A 75 8.93 12.70 -20.62
CA LEU A 75 8.23 11.65 -21.38
C LEU A 75 8.14 10.35 -20.58
N LYS A 76 9.25 9.86 -20.03
CA LYS A 76 9.31 8.61 -19.25
C LYS A 76 8.52 8.68 -17.94
N LYS A 77 8.44 9.87 -17.33
CA LYS A 77 7.76 10.10 -16.05
C LYS A 77 6.29 10.53 -16.23
N HIS A 78 5.81 10.61 -17.46
CA HIS A 78 4.46 11.08 -17.81
C HIS A 78 4.14 12.49 -17.29
N ILE A 79 5.14 13.38 -17.26
CA ILE A 79 5.03 14.75 -16.74
C ILE A 79 4.68 15.72 -17.88
N PHE A 80 3.58 16.46 -17.73
CA PHE A 80 3.14 17.45 -18.73
C PHE A 80 3.60 18.87 -18.43
N ASN A 81 4.00 19.15 -17.19
CA ASN A 81 4.47 20.44 -16.74
C ASN A 81 5.52 20.25 -15.64
N GLU A 82 6.70 20.84 -15.83
CA GLU A 82 7.81 20.82 -14.88
C GLU A 82 8.46 22.20 -14.79
N THR A 83 9.08 22.51 -13.66
CA THR A 83 9.90 23.72 -13.51
C THR A 83 11.32 23.29 -13.16
N SER A 84 12.29 23.92 -13.80
CA SER A 84 13.72 23.79 -13.48
C SER A 84 14.00 23.99 -11.98
N ALA A 85 15.08 23.38 -11.49
CA ALA A 85 15.43 23.36 -10.07
C ALA A 85 15.67 24.76 -9.45
N ASP A 86 16.13 25.72 -10.25
CA ASP A 86 16.33 27.11 -9.85
C ASP A 86 15.08 27.99 -10.03
N LEU A 87 13.97 27.38 -10.45
CA LEU A 87 12.68 28.01 -10.72
C LEU A 87 12.70 29.08 -11.82
N SER A 88 13.74 29.08 -12.66
CA SER A 88 13.93 30.09 -13.71
C SER A 88 13.15 29.78 -14.99
N THR A 89 13.03 28.48 -15.31
CA THR A 89 12.49 27.96 -16.57
C THR A 89 11.37 26.97 -16.32
N CYS A 90 10.27 27.12 -17.04
CA CYS A 90 9.14 26.20 -17.08
C CYS A 90 9.18 25.36 -18.36
N TYR A 91 8.85 24.07 -18.25
CA TYR A 91 8.80 23.10 -19.33
C TYR A 91 7.38 22.54 -19.45
N LEU A 92 6.85 22.45 -20.66
CA LEU A 92 5.53 21.89 -20.93
C LEU A 92 5.59 20.89 -22.09
N ILE A 93 4.82 19.81 -21.96
CA ILE A 93 4.48 18.92 -23.06
C ILE A 93 3.01 19.12 -23.40
N LYS A 94 2.73 19.38 -24.67
CA LYS A 94 1.37 19.39 -25.21
C LYS A 94 1.25 18.36 -26.33
N ASN A 95 0.10 17.72 -26.43
CA ASN A 95 -0.22 16.86 -27.56
C ASN A 95 -1.57 17.27 -28.15
N ASN A 96 -1.80 16.86 -29.39
CA ASN A 96 -3.04 17.15 -30.11
C ASN A 96 -4.08 16.02 -29.99
N LEU A 97 -3.79 14.97 -29.21
CA LEU A 97 -4.58 13.75 -29.05
C LEU A 97 -4.75 12.90 -30.32
N THR A 98 -3.98 13.18 -31.38
CA THR A 98 -3.99 12.39 -32.62
C THR A 98 -2.59 11.89 -33.00
N GLY A 99 -1.64 11.92 -32.06
CA GLY A 99 -0.30 11.39 -32.23
C GLY A 99 0.78 12.45 -32.53
N LYS A 100 0.48 13.75 -32.38
CA LYS A 100 1.50 14.81 -32.46
C LYS A 100 1.80 15.40 -31.10
N ILE A 101 3.06 15.77 -30.89
CA ILE A 101 3.54 16.35 -29.63
C ILE A 101 4.27 17.66 -29.86
N CYS A 102 4.26 18.51 -28.84
CA CYS A 102 4.97 19.78 -28.81
C CYS A 102 5.65 19.94 -27.46
N PHE A 103 6.94 20.26 -27.49
CA PHE A 103 7.71 20.62 -26.30
C PHE A 103 7.89 22.13 -26.25
N ILE A 104 7.61 22.71 -25.09
CA ILE A 104 7.63 24.15 -24.90
C ILE A 104 8.48 24.43 -23.67
N TRP A 105 9.36 25.42 -23.75
CA TRP A 105 10.06 25.92 -22.58
C TRP A 105 10.13 27.43 -22.62
N TYR A 106 10.03 28.04 -21.44
CA TYR A 106 10.01 29.49 -21.32
C TYR A 106 10.57 29.92 -19.96
N ASP A 107 11.29 31.04 -19.96
CA ASP A 107 11.85 31.72 -18.79
C ASP A 107 11.28 33.14 -18.69
N ALA A 108 11.84 34.06 -17.90
CA ALA A 108 11.28 35.42 -17.79
C ALA A 108 11.39 36.28 -19.07
N ASP A 109 12.26 35.91 -20.01
CA ASP A 109 12.65 36.74 -21.15
C ASP A 109 12.29 36.10 -22.50
N SER A 110 12.03 34.79 -22.54
CA SER A 110 11.92 34.02 -23.78
C SER A 110 10.91 32.89 -23.71
N VAL A 111 10.30 32.59 -24.87
CA VAL A 111 9.41 31.44 -25.08
C VAL A 111 9.90 30.69 -26.30
N HIS A 112 10.03 29.38 -26.17
CA HIS A 112 10.45 28.49 -27.22
C HIS A 112 9.46 27.35 -27.39
N CYS A 113 9.24 26.92 -28.63
CA CYS A 113 8.38 25.79 -28.96
C CYS A 113 9.08 24.91 -30.00
N LEU A 114 9.08 23.60 -29.75
CA LEU A 114 9.49 22.57 -30.68
C LEU A 114 8.25 21.76 -31.06
N PHE A 115 7.80 21.91 -32.30
CA PHE A 115 6.60 21.23 -32.81
C PHE A 115 6.96 19.85 -33.36
N ASP A 116 5.95 18.98 -33.50
CA ASP A 116 6.10 17.57 -33.91
C ASP A 116 6.99 17.33 -35.15
N GLU A 117 6.85 18.19 -36.17
CA GLU A 117 7.67 18.17 -37.38
C GLU A 117 9.18 18.35 -37.12
N ASP A 118 9.54 19.07 -36.06
CA ASP A 118 10.92 19.41 -35.69
C ASP A 118 11.48 18.49 -34.59
N ILE A 119 10.63 17.67 -33.95
CA ILE A 119 11.06 16.69 -32.94
C ILE A 119 11.76 15.51 -33.61
N SER A 120 12.88 15.08 -33.02
CA SER A 120 13.68 13.96 -33.50
C SER A 120 12.92 12.62 -33.43
N LEU A 121 13.31 11.67 -34.28
CA LEU A 121 12.59 10.39 -34.41
C LEU A 121 12.63 9.54 -33.14
N ASP A 122 13.75 9.57 -32.41
CA ASP A 122 13.94 8.88 -31.13
C ASP A 122 12.94 9.37 -30.07
N LEU A 123 12.82 10.70 -29.89
CA LEU A 123 11.88 11.29 -28.94
C LEU A 123 10.42 11.04 -29.35
N LYS A 124 10.10 11.08 -30.65
CA LYS A 124 8.76 10.71 -31.13
C LYS A 124 8.43 9.25 -30.87
N THR A 125 9.40 8.36 -31.09
CA THR A 125 9.24 6.92 -30.82
C THR A 125 9.02 6.69 -29.32
N LEU A 126 9.76 7.39 -28.46
CA LEU A 126 9.57 7.35 -27.01
C LEU A 126 8.19 7.86 -26.62
N ALA A 127 7.78 9.04 -27.10
CA ALA A 127 6.49 9.62 -26.78
C ALA A 127 5.32 8.73 -27.20
N HIS A 128 5.44 8.06 -28.34
CA HIS A 128 4.45 7.09 -28.81
C HIS A 128 4.43 5.83 -27.93
N GLY A 129 5.61 5.30 -27.59
CA GLY A 129 5.74 4.12 -26.72
C GLY A 129 5.21 4.35 -25.30
N GLU A 130 5.41 5.56 -24.79
CA GLU A 130 4.85 6.00 -23.50
C GLU A 130 3.39 6.48 -23.61
N HIS A 131 2.83 6.61 -24.82
CA HIS A 131 1.49 7.16 -25.11
C HIS A 131 1.30 8.65 -24.75
N MET A 132 2.36 9.43 -24.56
CA MET A 132 2.29 10.87 -24.27
C MET A 132 1.85 11.73 -25.47
N ASP A 133 1.79 11.14 -26.66
CA ASP A 133 1.26 11.73 -27.88
C ASP A 133 -0.27 11.65 -28.00
N ILE A 134 -0.90 10.76 -27.23
CA ILE A 134 -2.35 10.50 -27.26
C ILE A 134 -3.04 10.70 -25.91
N TYR A 135 -2.38 10.38 -24.79
CA TYR A 135 -2.91 10.50 -23.44
C TYR A 135 -2.66 11.89 -22.88
N ASN A 136 -3.55 12.33 -21.99
CA ASN A 136 -3.42 13.55 -21.21
C ASN A 136 -3.25 13.19 -19.74
N GLU A 137 -2.94 14.18 -18.90
CA GLU A 137 -2.76 13.98 -17.45
C GLU A 137 -3.89 13.19 -16.76
N LEU A 138 -5.14 13.39 -17.19
CA LEU A 138 -6.29 12.74 -16.57
C LEU A 138 -6.31 11.24 -16.90
N ASP A 139 -5.85 10.84 -18.08
CA ASP A 139 -5.80 9.42 -18.46
C ASP A 139 -4.72 8.68 -17.66
N TYR A 140 -3.53 9.27 -17.50
CA TYR A 140 -2.48 8.70 -16.62
C TYR A 140 -2.93 8.61 -15.17
N LYS A 141 -3.58 9.65 -14.65
CA LYS A 141 -4.15 9.61 -13.29
C LYS A 141 -5.19 8.50 -13.12
N VAL A 142 -5.93 8.14 -14.18
CA VAL A 142 -6.83 6.99 -14.14
C VAL A 142 -6.04 5.69 -14.07
N LEU A 143 -5.01 5.52 -14.90
CA LEU A 143 -4.16 4.33 -14.90
C LEU A 143 -3.43 4.12 -13.57
N GLU A 144 -2.92 5.20 -12.97
CA GLU A 144 -2.19 5.20 -11.71
C GLU A 144 -3.03 4.69 -10.53
N ILE A 145 -4.30 5.10 -10.45
CA ILE A 145 -5.18 4.77 -9.31
C ILE A 145 -6.06 3.54 -9.54
N SER A 146 -6.02 2.98 -10.75
CA SER A 146 -6.81 1.83 -11.14
C SER A 146 -6.01 0.54 -11.01
N GLU A 147 -6.66 -0.50 -10.54
CA GLU A 147 -6.10 -1.85 -10.58
C GLU A 147 -6.34 -2.47 -11.96
N THR A 148 -5.65 -3.58 -12.23
CA THR A 148 -5.85 -4.40 -13.43
C THR A 148 -6.21 -5.81 -13.02
N ASP A 149 -7.15 -6.42 -13.74
CA ASP A 149 -7.50 -7.83 -13.60
C ASP A 149 -7.85 -8.37 -15.01
N SER A 150 -8.23 -9.62 -15.13
CA SER A 150 -8.60 -10.20 -16.42
C SER A 150 -9.88 -11.03 -16.35
N ILE A 151 -10.48 -11.22 -17.53
CA ILE A 151 -11.51 -12.22 -17.76
C ILE A 151 -11.03 -13.09 -18.90
N LEU A 152 -10.85 -14.39 -18.65
CA LEU A 152 -10.32 -15.33 -19.64
C LEU A 152 -9.01 -14.81 -20.25
N LYS A 153 -8.08 -14.39 -19.39
CA LYS A 153 -6.77 -13.81 -19.69
C LYS A 153 -6.78 -12.52 -20.52
N GLU A 154 -7.95 -11.98 -20.84
CA GLU A 154 -8.07 -10.68 -21.49
C GLU A 154 -8.01 -9.56 -20.44
N PRO A 155 -7.11 -8.58 -20.57
CA PRO A 155 -6.90 -7.55 -19.57
C PRO A 155 -8.08 -6.58 -19.52
N HIS A 156 -8.51 -6.26 -18.30
CA HIS A 156 -9.55 -5.30 -18.01
C HIS A 156 -9.10 -4.33 -16.91
N ILE A 157 -9.55 -3.09 -16.98
CA ILE A 157 -9.31 -2.11 -15.93
C ILE A 157 -10.29 -2.35 -14.76
N ALA A 158 -9.78 -2.60 -13.57
CA ALA A 158 -10.58 -2.86 -12.38
C ALA A 158 -10.83 -1.55 -11.63
N LEU A 159 -12.12 -1.17 -11.54
CA LEU A 159 -12.55 0.11 -10.96
C LEU A 159 -13.12 -0.08 -9.55
N ASN A 160 -12.41 0.46 -8.56
CA ASN A 160 -12.90 0.70 -7.20
C ASN A 160 -13.74 1.99 -7.12
N GLN A 161 -14.26 2.33 -5.95
CA GLN A 161 -15.13 3.51 -5.77
C GLN A 161 -14.46 4.84 -6.14
N ILE A 162 -13.14 4.97 -5.96
CA ILE A 162 -12.39 6.20 -6.23
C ILE A 162 -12.09 6.30 -7.72
N SER A 163 -11.42 5.28 -8.27
CA SER A 163 -11.04 5.21 -9.68
C SER A 163 -12.23 5.29 -10.62
N LYS A 164 -13.38 4.70 -10.28
CA LYS A 164 -14.60 4.77 -11.07
C LYS A 164 -15.07 6.21 -11.32
N LYS A 165 -14.97 7.10 -10.32
CA LYS A 165 -15.37 8.51 -10.47
C LYS A 165 -14.46 9.23 -11.45
N LEU A 166 -13.16 9.02 -11.34
CA LEU A 166 -12.17 9.63 -12.22
C LEU A 166 -12.28 9.09 -13.65
N PHE A 167 -12.38 7.77 -13.80
CA PHE A 167 -12.59 7.08 -15.08
C PHE A 167 -13.82 7.63 -15.81
N THR A 168 -14.95 7.77 -15.12
CA THR A 168 -16.18 8.32 -15.70
C THR A 168 -16.02 9.79 -16.10
N LYS A 169 -15.25 10.57 -15.33
CA LYS A 169 -14.94 11.97 -15.67
C LYS A 169 -14.08 12.02 -16.94
N ALA A 170 -13.03 11.20 -17.01
CA ALA A 170 -12.11 11.13 -18.14
C ALA A 170 -12.83 10.70 -19.44
N SER A 171 -13.64 9.66 -19.38
CA SER A 171 -14.41 9.19 -20.54
C SER A 171 -15.34 10.28 -21.10
N ARG A 172 -15.99 11.06 -20.21
CA ARG A 172 -16.83 12.19 -20.61
C ARG A 172 -16.04 13.32 -21.26
N VAL A 173 -14.88 13.67 -20.72
CA VAL A 173 -13.98 14.69 -21.31
C VAL A 173 -13.54 14.24 -22.72
N ARG A 174 -13.24 12.96 -22.89
CA ARG A 174 -12.91 12.33 -24.17
C ARG A 174 -14.12 12.12 -25.10
N LYS A 175 -15.35 12.33 -24.60
CA LYS A 175 -16.62 12.05 -25.30
C LYS A 175 -16.76 10.59 -25.73
N MET A 176 -16.24 9.67 -24.92
CA MET A 176 -16.31 8.23 -25.12
C MET A 176 -17.26 7.59 -24.10
N SER A 177 -17.92 6.50 -24.48
CA SER A 177 -18.54 5.60 -23.53
C SER A 177 -17.49 4.96 -22.63
N SER A 178 -17.90 4.41 -21.48
CA SER A 178 -16.98 3.72 -20.56
C SER A 178 -16.26 2.53 -21.22
N ALA A 179 -16.94 1.81 -22.11
CA ALA A 179 -16.34 0.68 -22.82
C ALA A 179 -15.32 1.16 -23.88
N GLU A 180 -15.65 2.18 -24.67
CA GLU A 180 -14.72 2.76 -25.65
C GLU A 180 -13.49 3.34 -24.96
N TYR A 181 -13.68 4.01 -23.81
CA TYR A 181 -12.58 4.58 -23.06
C TYR A 181 -11.66 3.51 -22.46
N ALA A 182 -12.19 2.38 -21.98
CA ALA A 182 -11.36 1.25 -21.56
C ALA A 182 -10.52 0.71 -22.71
N ASN A 183 -11.12 0.54 -23.90
CA ASN A 183 -10.40 0.10 -25.10
C ASN A 183 -9.33 1.12 -25.54
N PHE A 184 -9.62 2.41 -25.43
CA PHE A 184 -8.64 3.48 -25.68
C PHE A 184 -7.44 3.41 -24.72
N LEU A 185 -7.66 3.00 -23.47
CA LEU A 185 -6.60 2.76 -22.48
C LEU A 185 -5.86 1.41 -22.66
N GLY A 186 -6.17 0.65 -23.72
CA GLY A 186 -5.54 -0.65 -24.00
C GLY A 186 -6.20 -1.86 -23.32
N PHE A 187 -7.38 -1.69 -22.71
CA PHE A 187 -8.09 -2.77 -22.00
C PHE A 187 -9.31 -3.25 -22.77
N LYS A 188 -9.62 -4.55 -22.71
CA LYS A 188 -10.80 -5.13 -23.37
C LYS A 188 -12.12 -4.55 -22.85
N GLY A 189 -12.12 -4.12 -21.58
CA GLY A 189 -13.24 -3.49 -20.92
C GLY A 189 -12.87 -3.05 -19.51
N TYR A 190 -13.88 -2.77 -18.69
CA TYR A 190 -13.72 -2.41 -17.30
C TYR A 190 -14.52 -3.34 -16.38
N LEU A 191 -14.02 -3.51 -15.15
CA LEU A 191 -14.63 -4.33 -14.11
C LEU A 191 -15.03 -3.46 -12.93
N THR A 192 -16.09 -3.88 -12.25
CA THR A 192 -16.62 -3.26 -11.03
C THR A 192 -16.75 -4.33 -9.95
N GLU A 193 -17.00 -3.93 -8.71
CA GLU A 193 -17.21 -4.86 -7.57
C GLU A 193 -18.29 -5.93 -7.81
N ARG A 194 -19.19 -5.72 -8.78
CA ARG A 194 -20.25 -6.68 -9.16
C ARG A 194 -19.74 -7.81 -10.05
N ASP A 195 -18.59 -7.61 -10.70
CA ASP A 195 -18.01 -8.56 -11.65
C ASP A 195 -17.26 -9.63 -10.87
N THR A 196 -17.90 -10.79 -10.71
CA THR A 196 -17.47 -11.88 -9.83
C THR A 196 -16.72 -13.00 -10.56
N ASN A 197 -16.60 -12.94 -11.88
CA ASN A 197 -15.98 -13.98 -12.72
C ASN A 197 -14.59 -13.56 -13.23
N ARG A 198 -13.82 -12.89 -12.38
CA ARG A 198 -12.48 -12.42 -12.72
C ARG A 198 -11.46 -13.53 -12.52
N ASP A 199 -10.39 -13.49 -13.31
CA ASP A 199 -9.34 -14.50 -13.28
C ASP A 199 -8.67 -14.60 -11.92
N SER A 200 -8.40 -13.47 -11.26
CA SER A 200 -7.85 -13.44 -9.89
C SER A 200 -8.65 -14.30 -8.91
N LYS A 201 -9.98 -14.20 -8.94
CA LYS A 201 -10.88 -14.97 -8.08
C LYS A 201 -10.91 -16.44 -8.46
N ILE A 202 -10.88 -16.74 -9.76
CA ILE A 202 -10.84 -18.12 -10.25
C ILE A 202 -9.53 -18.77 -9.80
N ILE A 203 -8.40 -18.11 -10.01
CA ILE A 203 -7.07 -18.59 -9.61
C ILE A 203 -7.03 -18.85 -8.11
N ASN A 204 -7.41 -17.88 -7.27
CA ASN A 204 -7.44 -18.06 -5.81
C ASN A 204 -8.29 -19.28 -5.40
N PHE A 205 -9.46 -19.44 -6.01
CA PHE A 205 -10.30 -20.61 -5.75
C PHE A 205 -9.63 -21.92 -6.18
N LEU A 206 -8.95 -21.96 -7.33
CA LEU A 206 -8.24 -23.15 -7.79
C LEU A 206 -7.05 -23.48 -6.88
N GLU A 207 -6.31 -22.47 -6.41
CA GLU A 207 -5.18 -22.62 -5.48
C GLU A 207 -5.64 -23.22 -4.15
N GLU A 208 -6.73 -22.72 -3.57
CA GLU A 208 -7.35 -23.29 -2.35
C GLU A 208 -7.74 -24.77 -2.51
N HIS A 209 -8.04 -25.19 -3.75
CA HIS A 209 -8.43 -26.54 -4.10
C HIS A 209 -7.28 -27.39 -4.67
N THR A 210 -6.06 -26.85 -4.72
CA THR A 210 -4.88 -27.53 -5.26
C THR A 210 -4.08 -28.25 -4.16
N ILE A 211 -3.77 -29.53 -4.38
CA ILE A 211 -2.90 -30.34 -3.51
C ILE A 211 -1.95 -31.13 -4.40
N ASP A 212 -0.66 -31.11 -4.08
CA ASP A 212 0.39 -31.82 -4.83
C ASP A 212 0.34 -31.53 -6.35
N GLY A 213 -0.03 -30.30 -6.73
CA GLY A 213 -0.15 -29.87 -8.13
C GLY A 213 -1.41 -30.34 -8.86
N LEU A 214 -2.38 -30.91 -8.16
CA LEU A 214 -3.67 -31.35 -8.72
C LEU A 214 -4.84 -30.61 -8.05
N VAL A 215 -5.81 -30.17 -8.84
CA VAL A 215 -7.05 -29.54 -8.41
C VAL A 215 -8.10 -30.60 -8.06
N TYR A 216 -8.66 -30.49 -6.86
CA TYR A 216 -9.67 -31.41 -6.33
C TYR A 216 -11.02 -30.71 -6.17
N LEU A 217 -11.91 -30.93 -7.13
CA LEU A 217 -13.27 -30.40 -7.11
C LEU A 217 -14.27 -31.52 -6.89
N SER A 218 -14.84 -31.58 -5.69
CA SER A 218 -15.95 -32.49 -5.36
C SER A 218 -17.22 -32.13 -6.11
N SER A 219 -18.21 -33.02 -6.08
CA SER A 219 -19.57 -32.76 -6.57
C SER A 219 -20.41 -31.85 -5.64
N SER A 220 -19.81 -31.28 -4.59
CA SER A 220 -20.49 -30.38 -3.65
C SER A 220 -21.13 -29.18 -4.38
N PRO A 221 -22.31 -28.69 -3.94
CA PRO A 221 -22.94 -27.47 -4.46
C PRO A 221 -22.02 -26.26 -4.52
N GLU A 222 -21.07 -26.14 -3.58
CA GLU A 222 -20.08 -25.05 -3.50
C GLU A 222 -19.16 -24.98 -4.72
N ASN A 223 -18.96 -26.09 -5.44
CA ASN A 223 -18.12 -26.16 -6.64
C ASN A 223 -18.92 -26.05 -7.94
N GLN A 224 -20.25 -25.87 -7.86
CA GLN A 224 -21.08 -25.86 -9.08
C GLN A 224 -20.90 -24.58 -9.89
N TRP A 225 -20.57 -23.45 -9.23
CA TRP A 225 -20.38 -22.18 -9.94
C TRP A 225 -19.24 -22.25 -10.96
N ILE A 226 -18.09 -22.88 -10.63
CA ILE A 226 -16.95 -22.97 -11.55
C ILE A 226 -17.25 -23.91 -12.73
N ARG A 227 -18.01 -24.99 -12.49
CA ARG A 227 -18.47 -25.92 -13.53
C ARG A 227 -19.42 -25.23 -14.50
N ASN A 228 -20.38 -24.49 -13.95
CA ASN A 228 -21.33 -23.71 -14.75
C ASN A 228 -20.63 -22.60 -15.53
N TYR A 229 -19.63 -21.95 -14.94
CA TYR A 229 -18.85 -20.92 -15.61
C TYR A 229 -18.02 -21.50 -16.77
N ALA A 230 -17.26 -22.57 -16.53
CA ALA A 230 -16.52 -23.29 -17.57
C ALA A 230 -17.43 -23.71 -18.75
N SER A 231 -18.62 -24.25 -18.43
CA SER A 231 -19.61 -24.62 -19.44
C SER A 231 -20.14 -23.42 -20.23
N ARG A 232 -20.37 -22.27 -19.59
CA ARG A 232 -20.76 -21.01 -20.27
C ARG A 232 -19.66 -20.48 -21.18
N CYS A 233 -18.40 -20.73 -20.83
CA CYS A 233 -17.24 -20.45 -21.68
C CYS A 233 -17.07 -21.49 -22.80
N GLY A 234 -17.93 -22.51 -22.89
CA GLY A 234 -17.86 -23.55 -23.91
C GLY A 234 -16.77 -24.59 -23.66
N MET A 235 -16.22 -24.66 -22.45
CA MET A 235 -15.11 -25.54 -22.08
C MET A 235 -15.61 -26.68 -21.19
N SER A 236 -14.99 -27.86 -21.30
CA SER A 236 -15.12 -28.85 -20.23
C SER A 236 -14.41 -28.34 -18.97
N LEU A 237 -14.73 -28.89 -17.80
CA LEU A 237 -14.02 -28.51 -16.58
C LEU A 237 -12.52 -28.81 -16.68
N GLU A 238 -12.14 -29.89 -17.36
CA GLU A 238 -10.73 -30.27 -17.51
C GLU A 238 -10.00 -29.28 -18.41
N ASP A 239 -10.57 -28.97 -19.58
CA ASP A 239 -9.99 -27.95 -20.49
C ASP A 239 -9.90 -26.58 -19.83
N PHE A 240 -10.90 -26.21 -19.02
CA PHE A 240 -10.91 -24.94 -18.29
C PHE A 240 -9.79 -24.89 -17.25
N LEU A 241 -9.57 -25.96 -16.49
CA LEU A 241 -8.46 -26.03 -15.54
C LEU A 241 -7.12 -25.95 -16.27
N ASP A 242 -6.95 -26.71 -17.35
CA ASP A 242 -5.73 -26.71 -18.16
C ASP A 242 -5.46 -25.32 -18.76
N TYR A 243 -6.51 -24.62 -19.19
CA TYR A 243 -6.42 -23.25 -19.67
C TYR A 243 -5.82 -22.30 -18.62
N TYR A 244 -6.13 -22.46 -17.33
CA TYR A 244 -5.50 -21.72 -16.24
C TYR A 244 -4.19 -22.33 -15.72
N GLY A 245 -3.72 -23.44 -16.32
CA GLY A 245 -2.47 -24.11 -15.93
C GLY A 245 -2.61 -25.13 -14.80
N TYR A 246 -3.83 -25.56 -14.50
CA TYR A 246 -4.13 -26.51 -13.42
C TYR A 246 -4.57 -27.86 -13.98
N LYS A 247 -4.20 -28.95 -13.30
CA LYS A 247 -4.61 -30.30 -13.70
C LYS A 247 -5.66 -30.87 -12.75
N LYS A 248 -6.69 -31.50 -13.30
CA LYS A 248 -7.74 -32.14 -12.51
C LYS A 248 -7.27 -33.46 -11.90
N SER A 249 -7.64 -33.71 -10.64
CA SER A 249 -7.46 -35.02 -10.01
C SER A 249 -8.34 -36.11 -10.63
N LYS A 250 -7.80 -37.34 -10.72
CA LYS A 250 -8.54 -38.57 -11.10
C LYS A 250 -9.37 -39.16 -9.95
N TYR A 251 -9.07 -38.79 -8.71
CA TYR A 251 -9.75 -39.31 -7.52
C TYR A 251 -10.76 -38.30 -6.95
N ASP A 252 -11.92 -38.81 -6.52
CA ASP A 252 -12.97 -38.03 -5.87
C ASP A 252 -12.60 -37.67 -4.41
N TYR A 253 -13.27 -36.67 -3.86
CA TYR A 253 -12.93 -35.98 -2.60
C TYR A 253 -12.78 -36.92 -1.37
N ASN A 254 -13.44 -38.08 -1.39
CA ASN A 254 -13.36 -39.06 -0.29
C ASN A 254 -11.98 -39.75 -0.15
N TYR A 255 -11.18 -39.86 -1.22
CA TYR A 255 -9.80 -40.33 -1.15
C TYR A 255 -8.83 -39.20 -0.71
N VAL A 256 -9.25 -37.95 -0.92
CA VAL A 256 -8.53 -36.72 -0.62
C VAL A 256 -8.59 -36.38 0.86
N SER A 257 -9.68 -36.76 1.57
CA SER A 257 -9.81 -36.55 3.01
C SER A 257 -8.66 -37.18 3.80
N GLN A 258 -8.24 -38.39 3.46
CA GLN A 258 -7.12 -39.06 4.14
C GLN A 258 -5.77 -38.35 3.91
N ARG A 259 -5.47 -37.88 2.69
CA ARG A 259 -4.22 -37.15 2.40
C ARG A 259 -4.24 -35.70 2.91
N LYS A 260 -5.38 -35.00 2.82
CA LYS A 260 -5.61 -33.70 3.47
C LYS A 260 -5.38 -33.82 4.97
N ASN A 261 -5.95 -34.86 5.60
CA ASN A 261 -5.75 -35.14 7.01
C ASN A 261 -4.27 -35.35 7.34
N GLU A 262 -3.51 -36.12 6.55
CA GLU A 262 -2.06 -36.27 6.78
C GLU A 262 -1.26 -34.98 6.57
N LYS A 263 -1.62 -34.13 5.59
CA LYS A 263 -1.03 -32.78 5.42
C LYS A 263 -1.28 -31.91 6.65
N TYR A 264 -2.54 -31.77 7.06
CA TYR A 264 -2.92 -30.95 8.20
C TYR A 264 -2.36 -31.50 9.50
N LYS A 265 -2.31 -32.83 9.67
CA LYS A 265 -1.65 -33.48 10.80
C LYS A 265 -0.16 -33.16 10.87
N ASN A 266 0.53 -33.05 9.73
CA ASN A 266 1.93 -32.62 9.68
C ASN A 266 2.08 -31.12 9.94
N GLU A 267 1.18 -30.27 9.44
CA GLU A 267 1.19 -28.84 9.73
C GLU A 267 0.92 -28.54 11.20
N LEU A 268 -0.01 -29.28 11.83
CA LEU A 268 -0.33 -29.18 13.25
C LEU A 268 0.86 -29.46 14.17
N LYS A 269 1.90 -30.16 13.70
CA LYS A 269 3.16 -30.33 14.46
C LYS A 269 3.82 -29.00 14.82
N LYS A 270 3.67 -27.98 13.97
CA LYS A 270 4.21 -26.62 14.19
C LYS A 270 3.51 -25.89 15.35
N TYR A 271 2.33 -26.36 15.73
CA TYR A 271 1.43 -25.73 16.69
C TYR A 271 1.34 -26.50 18.01
N ILE A 272 2.23 -27.49 18.23
CA ILE A 272 2.30 -28.25 19.50
C ILE A 272 2.75 -27.30 20.61
N VAL A 273 1.90 -27.16 21.63
CA VAL A 273 2.16 -26.35 22.83
C VAL A 273 2.47 -27.19 24.06
N GLU A 274 1.96 -28.42 24.13
CA GLU A 274 2.32 -29.39 25.15
C GLU A 274 2.54 -30.76 24.51
N ASN A 275 3.66 -31.39 24.84
CA ASN A 275 3.98 -32.72 24.33
C ASN A 275 3.05 -33.78 24.96
N PRO A 276 2.62 -34.81 24.19
CA PRO A 276 3.03 -35.08 22.81
C PRO A 276 2.11 -34.47 21.73
N ASN A 277 0.83 -34.20 22.04
CA ASN A 277 -0.21 -33.99 21.03
C ASN A 277 -1.16 -32.80 21.31
N THR A 278 -0.83 -31.89 22.22
CA THR A 278 -1.68 -30.73 22.49
C THR A 278 -1.29 -29.58 21.59
N VAL A 279 -2.22 -29.07 20.78
CA VAL A 279 -2.00 -27.98 19.82
C VAL A 279 -2.81 -26.74 20.17
N TYR A 280 -2.27 -25.55 19.90
CA TYR A 280 -3.00 -24.29 19.99
C TYR A 280 -3.00 -23.61 18.61
N ILE A 281 -4.19 -23.25 18.14
CA ILE A 281 -4.39 -22.63 16.82
C ILE A 281 -5.24 -21.37 17.03
N SER A 282 -4.63 -20.22 16.78
CA SER A 282 -5.29 -18.91 16.85
C SER A 282 -6.30 -18.77 15.70
N SER A 283 -7.43 -18.08 15.94
CA SER A 283 -8.45 -17.89 14.91
C SER A 283 -8.02 -17.00 13.74
N GLN A 284 -6.88 -16.32 13.88
CA GLN A 284 -6.26 -15.47 12.87
C GLN A 284 -5.31 -16.25 11.94
N GLU A 285 -4.87 -17.44 12.36
CA GLU A 285 -3.98 -18.27 11.55
C GLU A 285 -4.75 -18.81 10.33
N PRO A 286 -4.17 -18.80 9.12
CA PRO A 286 -4.82 -19.32 7.91
C PRO A 286 -5.31 -20.77 8.10
N ILE A 287 -4.51 -21.60 8.81
CA ILE A 287 -4.85 -22.99 9.09
C ILE A 287 -6.12 -23.14 9.94
N TYR A 288 -6.45 -22.16 10.79
CA TYR A 288 -7.66 -22.21 11.61
C TYR A 288 -8.92 -22.20 10.75
N GLN A 289 -9.01 -21.24 9.83
CA GLN A 289 -10.17 -21.10 8.95
C GLN A 289 -10.29 -22.31 8.03
N THR A 290 -9.15 -22.81 7.53
CA THR A 290 -9.11 -24.04 6.73
C THR A 290 -9.66 -25.25 7.51
N LEU A 291 -9.18 -25.50 8.72
CA LEU A 291 -9.63 -26.63 9.53
C LEU A 291 -11.08 -26.47 9.99
N TYR A 292 -11.51 -25.25 10.30
CA TYR A 292 -12.88 -24.94 10.70
C TYR A 292 -13.87 -25.22 9.56
N ASN A 293 -13.57 -24.76 8.34
CA ASN A 293 -14.42 -24.97 7.17
C ASN A 293 -14.53 -26.47 6.83
N ILE A 294 -13.43 -27.22 6.94
CA ILE A 294 -13.45 -28.67 6.72
C ILE A 294 -14.28 -29.39 7.79
N ALA A 295 -14.15 -28.99 9.05
CA ALA A 295 -14.96 -29.56 10.13
C ALA A 295 -16.46 -29.34 9.87
N GLN A 296 -16.84 -28.12 9.51
CA GLN A 296 -18.24 -27.78 9.16
C GLN A 296 -18.74 -28.59 7.95
N GLN A 297 -17.95 -28.73 6.89
CA GLN A 297 -18.30 -29.54 5.71
C GLN A 297 -18.53 -31.03 6.03
N ASN A 298 -17.94 -31.54 7.12
CA ASN A 298 -18.10 -32.92 7.57
C ASN A 298 -19.10 -33.09 8.72
N ASN A 299 -19.87 -32.04 9.06
CA ASN A 299 -20.79 -32.02 10.22
C ASN A 299 -20.09 -32.34 11.56
N MET A 300 -18.84 -31.90 11.71
CA MET A 300 -18.03 -32.07 12.93
C MET A 300 -17.69 -30.71 13.54
N THR A 301 -17.41 -30.67 14.84
CA THR A 301 -16.80 -29.48 15.42
C THR A 301 -15.31 -29.41 15.06
N LEU A 302 -14.71 -28.21 15.13
CA LEU A 302 -13.27 -28.05 14.93
C LEU A 302 -12.46 -28.90 15.93
N ASP A 303 -12.95 -29.03 17.16
CA ASP A 303 -12.31 -29.85 18.19
C ASP A 303 -12.35 -31.34 17.79
N ASP A 304 -13.49 -31.84 17.30
CA ASP A 304 -13.64 -33.22 16.81
C ASP A 304 -12.73 -33.50 15.61
N TYR A 305 -12.59 -32.52 14.71
CA TYR A 305 -11.74 -32.66 13.53
C TYR A 305 -10.25 -32.67 13.91
N ILE A 306 -9.81 -31.82 14.83
CA ILE A 306 -8.42 -31.84 15.34
C ILE A 306 -8.13 -33.15 16.08
N GLN A 307 -9.12 -33.68 16.81
CA GLN A 307 -9.04 -34.99 17.45
C GLN A 307 -8.91 -36.13 16.44
N LEU A 308 -9.64 -36.07 15.33
CA LEU A 308 -9.50 -37.01 14.20
C LEU A 308 -8.08 -36.99 13.61
N LEU A 309 -7.41 -35.84 13.60
CA LEU A 309 -6.03 -35.68 13.14
C LEU A 309 -4.98 -36.19 14.14
N GLY A 310 -5.40 -36.60 15.35
CA GLY A 310 -4.53 -37.15 16.39
C GLY A 310 -4.02 -36.13 17.42
N TYR A 311 -4.59 -34.92 17.45
CA TYR A 311 -4.21 -33.86 18.39
C TYR A 311 -5.36 -33.45 19.30
N THR A 312 -5.05 -32.82 20.43
CA THR A 312 -6.05 -32.20 21.32
C THR A 312 -5.88 -30.69 21.28
N ARG A 313 -6.96 -29.95 20.99
CA ARG A 313 -6.88 -28.49 20.93
C ARG A 313 -6.92 -27.89 22.34
N SER A 314 -5.89 -27.13 22.72
CA SER A 314 -5.91 -26.33 23.95
C SER A 314 -6.81 -25.11 23.77
N LYS A 315 -7.71 -24.90 24.73
CA LYS A 315 -8.52 -23.68 24.88
C LYS A 315 -7.84 -22.65 25.81
N GLY A 316 -6.74 -23.06 26.47
CA GLY A 316 -5.94 -22.26 27.39
C GLY A 316 -4.78 -21.57 26.68
N ARG A 317 -4.83 -20.24 26.66
CA ARG A 317 -4.07 -19.31 25.81
C ARG A 317 -2.67 -19.03 26.32
N ASN A 318 -1.69 -19.05 25.40
CA ASN A 318 -0.44 -18.32 25.55
C ASN A 318 -0.75 -16.82 25.35
N SER A 319 -1.17 -16.19 26.44
CA SER A 319 -1.69 -14.82 26.53
C SER A 319 -0.74 -13.75 25.98
N LEU A 320 0.55 -14.02 25.90
CA LEU A 320 1.58 -13.10 25.40
C LEU A 320 1.52 -12.89 23.89
N ILE A 321 1.26 -13.95 23.12
CA ILE A 321 1.26 -13.90 21.65
C ILE A 321 -0.01 -13.18 21.20
N GLU A 322 -1.17 -13.54 21.75
CA GLU A 322 -2.43 -12.84 21.47
C GLU A 322 -2.40 -11.37 21.92
N LEU A 323 -1.78 -11.04 23.06
CA LEU A 323 -1.57 -9.64 23.47
C LEU A 323 -0.65 -8.92 22.48
N SER A 324 0.47 -9.54 22.08
CA SER A 324 1.40 -8.93 21.12
C SER A 324 0.77 -8.74 19.73
N GLU A 325 -0.08 -9.66 19.28
CA GLU A 325 -0.77 -9.63 18.00
C GLU A 325 -1.93 -8.63 18.01
N GLU A 326 -2.73 -8.57 19.08
CA GLU A 326 -3.74 -7.50 19.26
C GLU A 326 -3.08 -6.13 19.33
N ILE A 327 -1.95 -6.00 20.03
CA ILE A 327 -1.17 -4.75 20.13
C ILE A 327 -0.60 -4.37 18.76
N ASN A 328 -0.01 -5.31 18.02
CA ASN A 328 0.52 -5.07 16.69
C ASN A 328 -0.59 -4.74 15.69
N LYS A 329 -1.79 -5.33 15.84
CA LYS A 329 -2.97 -5.04 15.02
C LYS A 329 -3.57 -3.66 15.34
N ILE A 330 -3.53 -3.21 16.59
CA ILE A 330 -3.90 -1.84 16.98
C ILE A 330 -2.89 -0.83 16.42
N LEU A 331 -1.60 -1.15 16.45
CA LEU A 331 -0.53 -0.30 15.90
C LEU A 331 -0.53 -0.25 14.36
N SER A 332 -0.79 -1.37 13.68
CA SER A 332 -0.77 -1.45 12.21
C SER A 332 -1.98 -0.81 11.55
N VAL A 333 -3.18 -0.94 12.15
CA VAL A 333 -4.41 -0.30 11.65
C VAL A 333 -4.36 1.24 11.77
N GLU A 334 -3.46 1.78 12.59
CA GLU A 334 -3.20 3.22 12.66
C GLU A 334 -2.01 3.68 11.81
N ASN A 335 -0.97 2.87 11.60
CA ASN A 335 0.15 3.24 10.70
C ASN A 335 -0.32 3.48 9.26
N GLU A 336 -1.35 2.75 8.78
CA GLU A 336 -2.01 3.05 7.49
C GLU A 336 -2.84 4.35 7.50
N LYS A 337 -3.11 4.93 8.68
CA LYS A 337 -3.81 6.21 8.85
C LYS A 337 -2.89 7.38 9.25
N ILE A 338 -1.59 7.15 9.45
CA ILE A 338 -0.61 8.16 9.86
C ILE A 338 -0.30 9.20 8.76
N GLU A 339 -0.75 9.01 7.52
CA GLU A 339 -0.76 10.10 6.51
C GLU A 339 -1.78 11.21 6.82
N LYS A 340 -2.65 11.06 7.83
CA LYS A 340 -3.54 12.12 8.29
C LYS A 340 -3.23 12.48 9.74
N LYS A 341 -2.78 13.73 9.94
CA LYS A 341 -2.59 14.43 11.22
C LYS A 341 -3.63 14.00 12.28
N ILE A 342 -3.24 13.11 13.20
CA ILE A 342 -4.10 12.61 14.29
C ILE A 342 -4.10 13.63 15.44
N SER A 343 -5.24 13.77 16.13
CA SER A 343 -5.39 14.64 17.31
C SER A 343 -4.75 14.02 18.57
N SER A 344 -4.35 14.86 19.54
CA SER A 344 -3.78 14.42 20.83
C SER A 344 -4.68 13.45 21.61
N ASP A 345 -5.99 13.54 21.43
CA ASP A 345 -6.97 12.82 22.26
C ASP A 345 -7.11 11.34 21.88
N GLU A 346 -6.86 10.99 20.62
CA GLU A 346 -6.90 9.60 20.14
C GLU A 346 -5.68 8.81 20.62
N LYS A 347 -4.50 9.47 20.66
CA LYS A 347 -3.27 8.89 21.23
C LYS A 347 -3.41 8.60 22.73
N ILE A 348 -4.07 9.49 23.48
CA ILE A 348 -4.31 9.31 24.91
C ILE A 348 -5.23 8.09 25.16
N LYS A 349 -6.31 7.95 24.39
CA LYS A 349 -7.23 6.79 24.50
C LYS A 349 -6.54 5.46 24.22
N ARG A 350 -5.65 5.42 23.22
CA ARG A 350 -4.84 4.25 22.88
C ARG A 350 -3.94 3.81 24.04
N ASN A 351 -3.23 4.75 24.65
CA ASN A 351 -2.31 4.45 25.75
C ASN A 351 -3.05 3.98 27.00
N HIS A 352 -4.25 4.50 27.28
CA HIS A 352 -5.08 4.00 28.37
C HIS A 352 -5.52 2.54 28.19
N LEU A 353 -5.89 2.13 26.96
CA LEU A 353 -6.31 0.75 26.70
C LEU A 353 -5.16 -0.23 26.89
N LEU A 354 -3.97 0.10 26.36
CA LEU A 354 -2.75 -0.70 26.50
C LEU A 354 -2.36 -0.88 27.97
N ILE A 355 -2.36 0.22 28.73
CA ILE A 355 -2.03 0.21 30.16
C ILE A 355 -3.00 -0.69 30.95
N ASN A 356 -4.29 -0.61 30.67
CA ASN A 356 -5.29 -1.40 31.38
C ASN A 356 -5.13 -2.91 31.11
N ARG A 357 -4.95 -3.30 29.84
CA ARG A 357 -4.70 -4.70 29.46
C ARG A 357 -3.44 -5.26 30.10
N LEU A 358 -2.37 -4.46 30.16
CA LEU A 358 -1.12 -4.88 30.77
C LEU A 358 -1.27 -5.14 32.29
N LYS A 359 -2.04 -4.29 32.99
CA LYS A 359 -2.36 -4.49 34.42
C LYS A 359 -3.16 -5.78 34.64
N GLU A 360 -4.16 -6.05 33.80
CA GLU A 360 -4.94 -7.31 33.85
C GLU A 360 -4.07 -8.54 33.63
N PHE A 361 -3.16 -8.49 32.65
CA PHE A 361 -2.26 -9.59 32.30
C PHE A 361 -1.33 -9.99 33.46
N TYR A 362 -0.93 -9.02 34.27
CA TYR A 362 -0.16 -9.24 35.49
C TYR A 362 -1.01 -9.51 36.71
N SER A 363 -2.33 -9.69 36.55
CA SER A 363 -3.28 -9.87 37.66
C SER A 363 -3.15 -8.76 38.70
N TYR A 364 -2.81 -7.55 38.22
CA TYR A 364 -2.54 -6.37 39.03
C TYR A 364 -1.41 -6.59 40.07
N GLU A 365 -0.40 -7.38 39.74
CA GLU A 365 0.78 -7.61 40.58
C GLU A 365 2.02 -6.85 40.07
N CYS A 366 2.83 -6.38 41.00
CA CYS A 366 4.10 -5.74 40.68
C CYS A 366 5.13 -6.78 40.24
N GLN A 367 5.84 -6.49 39.14
CA GLN A 367 6.86 -7.40 38.60
C GLN A 367 8.16 -7.46 39.42
N LEU A 368 8.37 -6.51 40.33
CA LEU A 368 9.60 -6.36 41.12
C LEU A 368 9.43 -6.73 42.60
N CYS A 369 8.20 -6.84 43.10
CA CYS A 369 7.96 -7.21 44.49
C CYS A 369 8.22 -8.70 44.71
N THR A 370 9.01 -9.03 45.73
CA THR A 370 8.99 -10.36 46.36
C THR A 370 7.82 -10.46 47.33
N GLU A 371 7.39 -11.69 47.68
CA GLU A 371 6.23 -11.91 48.56
C GLU A 371 6.35 -11.18 49.91
N ASN A 372 7.57 -11.10 50.45
CA ASN A 372 7.88 -10.41 51.72
C ASN A 372 7.85 -8.88 51.62
N GLN A 373 7.85 -8.32 50.41
CA GLN A 373 7.89 -6.87 50.13
C GLN A 373 6.59 -6.37 49.49
N LYS A 374 5.62 -7.25 49.23
CA LYS A 374 4.34 -6.89 48.62
C LYS A 374 3.50 -6.06 49.59
N MET A 375 3.28 -4.80 49.22
CA MET A 375 2.30 -3.94 49.88
C MET A 375 1.08 -3.81 48.97
N ILE A 376 0.01 -4.54 49.28
CA ILE A 376 -1.18 -4.62 48.44
C ILE A 376 -2.11 -3.46 48.76
N ILE A 377 -2.42 -2.65 47.76
CA ILE A 377 -3.47 -1.61 47.83
C ILE A 377 -4.67 -2.14 47.06
N GLN A 378 -5.77 -2.45 47.74
CA GLN A 378 -7.02 -2.87 47.09
C GLN A 378 -7.87 -1.64 46.77
N LYS A 379 -8.45 -1.61 45.57
CA LYS A 379 -9.44 -0.61 45.15
C LYS A 379 -10.84 -1.08 45.52
N GLU A 380 -11.80 -0.15 45.44
CA GLU A 380 -13.23 -0.42 45.69
C GLU A 380 -13.82 -1.50 44.76
N ASP A 381 -13.32 -1.61 43.53
CA ASP A 381 -13.73 -2.62 42.55
C ASP A 381 -13.15 -4.03 42.80
N GLY A 382 -12.35 -4.20 43.86
CA GLY A 382 -11.69 -5.45 44.23
C GLY A 382 -10.36 -5.71 43.50
N THR A 383 -9.96 -4.86 42.56
CA THR A 383 -8.65 -4.97 41.88
C THR A 383 -7.53 -4.37 42.72
N LYS A 384 -6.28 -4.80 42.48
CA LYS A 384 -5.09 -4.23 43.15
C LYS A 384 -4.60 -2.99 42.40
N TYR A 385 -4.09 -2.00 43.12
CA TYR A 385 -3.51 -0.81 42.51
C TYR A 385 -2.06 -1.06 42.08
N VAL A 386 -1.81 -0.91 40.77
CA VAL A 386 -0.50 -0.93 40.14
C VAL A 386 -0.42 0.16 39.07
N GLU A 387 0.80 0.58 38.78
CA GLU A 387 1.18 1.60 37.81
C GLU A 387 1.96 0.95 36.67
N VAL A 388 1.92 1.56 35.49
CA VAL A 388 2.75 1.15 34.35
C VAL A 388 3.81 2.21 34.13
N HIS A 389 5.05 1.76 33.99
CA HIS A 389 6.23 2.61 33.80
C HIS A 389 6.88 2.28 32.46
N HIS A 390 7.36 3.30 31.73
CA HIS A 390 8.18 3.12 30.54
C HIS A 390 9.64 2.92 30.95
N ILE A 391 10.28 1.86 30.47
CA ILE A 391 11.66 1.49 30.83
C ILE A 391 12.67 2.49 30.25
N LYS A 392 12.48 2.90 28.99
CA LYS A 392 13.16 4.02 28.36
C LYS A 392 12.29 5.27 28.39
N ASN A 393 12.87 6.41 28.78
CA ASN A 393 12.16 7.67 28.93
C ASN A 393 11.72 8.27 27.58
N LEU A 394 10.51 8.83 27.57
CA LEU A 394 9.88 9.54 26.43
C LEU A 394 10.64 10.81 25.97
N SER A 395 11.58 11.32 26.76
CA SER A 395 12.18 12.65 26.55
C SER A 395 13.58 12.66 25.97
N GLU A 396 14.28 11.52 25.89
CA GLU A 396 15.74 11.51 25.61
C GLU A 396 16.16 10.72 24.36
N GLU A 397 15.30 9.88 23.77
CA GLU A 397 15.58 9.21 22.49
C GLU A 397 14.30 9.22 21.64
N TYR A 398 14.24 10.11 20.64
CA TYR A 398 13.31 9.94 19.53
C TYR A 398 13.91 8.89 18.59
N ASP A 399 13.42 7.66 18.64
CA ASP A 399 13.57 6.71 17.55
C ASP A 399 12.75 7.19 16.33
N GLU A 400 13.36 7.13 15.15
CA GLU A 400 12.83 7.64 13.86
C GLU A 400 11.44 7.06 13.47
N GLU A 401 10.93 6.07 14.22
CA GLU A 401 9.63 5.42 14.07
C GLU A 401 8.53 5.90 15.04
N GLY A 402 8.82 6.84 15.95
CA GLY A 402 7.79 7.55 16.72
C GLY A 402 6.84 6.70 17.59
N THR A 403 7.26 5.54 18.10
CA THR A 403 6.40 4.67 18.94
C THR A 403 7.15 3.92 20.06
N LEU A 404 7.47 4.62 21.16
CA LEU A 404 8.02 4.06 22.41
C LEU A 404 7.00 3.30 23.27
N ASP A 405 5.72 3.26 22.88
CA ASP A 405 4.62 2.54 23.56
C ASP A 405 4.56 1.05 23.17
N ARG A 406 5.72 0.38 23.12
CA ARG A 406 5.82 -1.06 22.84
C ARG A 406 5.76 -1.86 24.13
N LEU A 407 5.16 -3.05 24.08
CA LEU A 407 5.01 -3.93 25.24
C LEU A 407 6.35 -4.22 25.93
N ASN A 408 7.43 -4.40 25.15
CA ASN A 408 8.79 -4.65 25.67
C ASN A 408 9.44 -3.44 26.35
N ASN A 409 8.84 -2.25 26.26
CA ASN A 409 9.29 -1.03 26.93
C ASN A 409 8.40 -0.65 28.14
N LEU A 410 7.45 -1.49 28.53
CA LEU A 410 6.50 -1.20 29.62
C LEU A 410 6.68 -2.17 30.79
N ILE A 411 6.54 -1.68 32.02
CA ILE A 411 6.58 -2.53 33.21
C ILE A 411 5.47 -2.18 34.19
N VAL A 412 4.70 -3.19 34.63
CA VAL A 412 3.74 -3.10 35.74
C VAL A 412 4.45 -3.14 37.09
N VAL A 413 4.26 -2.10 37.90
CA VAL A 413 4.93 -1.91 39.19
C VAL A 413 4.00 -1.33 40.25
N CYS A 414 4.30 -1.54 41.53
CA CYS A 414 3.61 -0.82 42.61
C CYS A 414 4.12 0.63 42.69
N PRO A 415 3.41 1.54 43.39
CA PRO A 415 3.83 2.95 43.49
C PRO A 415 5.25 3.15 44.02
N ASN A 416 5.67 2.33 44.99
CA ASN A 416 7.03 2.40 45.54
C ASN A 416 8.09 2.03 44.49
N HIS A 417 7.90 0.90 43.80
CA HIS A 417 8.79 0.48 42.73
C HIS A 417 8.78 1.46 41.56
N HIS A 418 7.63 2.05 41.22
CA HIS A 418 7.56 3.06 40.17
C HIS A 418 8.42 4.29 40.50
N LYS A 419 8.33 4.82 41.73
CA LYS A 419 9.18 5.94 42.16
C LYS A 419 10.65 5.55 42.25
N MET A 420 10.94 4.32 42.67
CA MET A 420 12.30 3.83 42.71
C MET A 420 12.94 3.75 41.32
N LEU A 421 12.21 3.24 40.31
CA LEU A 421 12.69 3.20 38.92
C LEU A 421 12.99 4.60 38.36
N HIS A 422 12.24 5.63 38.77
CA HIS A 422 12.49 7.02 38.35
C HIS A 422 13.66 7.68 39.08
N TYR A 423 13.79 7.48 40.40
CA TYR A 423 14.58 8.39 41.25
C TYR A 423 15.74 7.74 42.01
N HIS A 424 15.72 6.43 42.23
CA HIS A 424 16.75 5.80 43.05
C HIS A 424 18.08 5.74 42.30
N ASN A 425 19.09 6.45 42.81
CA ASN A 425 20.46 6.48 42.27
C ASN A 425 20.53 6.74 40.75
N GLY A 426 19.73 7.71 40.28
CA GLY A 426 19.66 8.10 38.87
C GLY A 426 18.61 7.35 38.04
N GLY A 427 17.89 6.40 38.66
CA GLY A 427 16.84 5.62 38.03
C GLY A 427 17.37 4.39 37.28
N TYR A 428 16.46 3.48 36.95
CA TYR A 428 16.76 2.19 36.34
C TYR A 428 16.24 2.15 34.91
N ARG A 429 17.15 2.13 33.93
CA ARG A 429 16.81 2.31 32.50
C ARG A 429 17.19 1.13 31.60
N LYS A 430 17.92 0.15 32.13
CA LYS A 430 18.43 -1.00 31.38
C LYS A 430 18.01 -2.30 32.03
N ILE A 431 17.74 -3.32 31.21
CA ILE A 431 17.48 -4.69 31.65
C ILE A 431 18.60 -5.57 31.12
N GLU A 432 19.32 -6.20 32.05
CA GLU A 432 20.44 -7.08 31.77
C GLU A 432 20.20 -8.46 32.40
N LYS A 433 20.87 -9.48 31.87
CA LYS A 433 20.80 -10.84 32.40
C LYS A 433 21.99 -11.10 33.33
N THR A 434 21.79 -10.93 34.62
CA THR A 434 22.79 -11.22 35.66
C THR A 434 22.47 -12.51 36.39
N ASN A 435 23.43 -13.44 36.49
CA ASN A 435 23.27 -14.73 37.18
C ASN A 435 22.01 -15.52 36.75
N ASN A 436 21.72 -15.55 35.45
CA ASN A 436 20.52 -16.19 34.86
C ASN A 436 19.17 -15.56 35.24
N VAL A 437 19.15 -14.41 35.91
CA VAL A 437 17.92 -13.67 36.25
C VAL A 437 17.94 -12.34 35.49
N LEU A 438 16.80 -11.98 34.89
CA LEU A 438 16.62 -10.65 34.30
C LEU A 438 16.50 -9.62 35.42
N ALA A 439 17.29 -8.57 35.36
CA ALA A 439 17.32 -7.54 36.38
C ALA A 439 17.48 -6.16 35.74
N PHE A 440 16.93 -5.15 36.41
CA PHE A 440 17.22 -3.77 36.05
C PHE A 440 18.56 -3.35 36.65
N THR A 441 19.32 -2.59 35.87
CA THR A 441 20.57 -1.99 36.28
C THR A 441 20.49 -0.46 36.16
N ASN A 442 21.19 0.24 37.05
CA ASN A 442 21.38 1.69 36.98
C ASN A 442 22.86 2.05 36.75
N GLU A 443 23.15 3.33 36.52
CA GLU A 443 24.52 3.84 36.32
C GLU A 443 25.39 3.69 37.56
N SER A 444 24.79 3.53 38.74
CA SER A 444 25.47 3.28 40.02
C SER A 444 25.79 1.80 40.24
N SER A 445 25.54 0.92 39.25
CA SER A 445 25.71 -0.54 39.31
C SER A 445 24.83 -1.26 40.34
N ASP A 446 23.75 -0.63 40.81
CA ASP A 446 22.73 -1.31 41.59
C ASP A 446 21.89 -2.21 40.69
N ILE A 447 21.41 -3.31 41.26
CA ILE A 447 20.66 -4.33 40.53
C ILE A 447 19.35 -4.60 41.26
N ILE A 448 18.23 -4.58 40.53
CA ILE A 448 16.96 -5.10 41.02
C ILE A 448 16.42 -6.23 40.14
N PRO A 449 16.25 -7.45 40.70
CA PRO A 449 15.74 -8.57 39.93
C PRO A 449 14.27 -8.39 39.54
N ILE A 450 13.94 -8.82 38.34
CA ILE A 450 12.55 -8.95 37.88
C ILE A 450 12.04 -10.30 38.40
N VAL A 451 11.19 -10.23 39.41
CA VAL A 451 10.67 -11.40 40.16
C VAL A 451 9.58 -12.12 39.37
N HIS A 452 8.70 -11.35 38.73
CA HIS A 452 7.59 -11.87 37.95
C HIS A 452 7.68 -11.35 36.52
N ASN A 453 8.43 -12.06 35.67
CA ASN A 453 8.51 -11.72 34.26
C ASN A 453 7.60 -12.62 33.43
N LYS A 454 6.75 -12.02 32.60
CA LYS A 454 5.99 -12.72 31.58
C LYS A 454 6.34 -12.24 30.15
N HIS A 455 6.83 -11.02 29.94
CA HIS A 455 7.00 -10.44 28.59
C HIS A 455 8.31 -9.71 28.31
N LEU A 456 9.10 -9.34 29.33
CA LEU A 456 10.33 -8.58 29.14
C LEU A 456 11.48 -9.52 28.71
N THR A 457 12.34 -9.02 27.82
CA THR A 457 13.57 -9.69 27.38
C THR A 457 14.78 -8.83 27.77
N SER A 458 15.98 -9.41 27.76
CA SER A 458 17.21 -8.61 27.92
C SER A 458 17.36 -7.68 26.71
N ASN A 459 17.80 -6.45 26.97
CA ASN A 459 18.17 -5.50 25.93
C ASN A 459 19.68 -5.65 25.70
N GLU A 460 20.09 -6.66 24.93
CA GLU A 460 21.45 -6.75 24.36
C GLU A 460 21.50 -6.09 22.97
#